data_AF-A0A0L0NI12-F1
#
_entry.id   AF-A0A0L0NI12-F1
#
_cell.length_a   1.000
_cell.length_b   1.000
_cell.length_c   1.000
_cell.angle_alpha   90.00
_cell.angle_beta   90.00
_cell.angle_gamma   90.00
#
_symmetry.space_group_name_H-M   'P 1'
#
loop_
_entity.id
_entity.type
_entity.pdbx_description
1 polymer ?
#
loop_
_entity_poly.entity_id
_entity_poly.type
_entity_poly.pdbx_seq_one_letter_code
_entity_poly.pdbx_strand_id
1 'polypeptide(L)'
;MIRNQKNREVIVAFVTRNLRQRPIPPRSSWSLRKALRLGRLHFYVDGLAKKFAMAALTKRPLNRSKSIARQEICRIERALYRFEIYCNLFRESRKAQSSVYGEQKRLFFANFAPWENEQLGCIHDFLAQVVSPEHDIAWGAFHVEYGHRVDSPSIQHILSLGLAKLYQIAGAETYEERCLLLYSGHCPPATDSFLHEGLQGANEQNDNIFLDDLTPEDETLHIKQPFFADPDSESWANWVYQENRHGLRQWGYVMWDRSRLEAVGIFQKPWEDMDGSRDSLLEEQEATRQRAYMENSWEKREQIYMSGGTGWWSWGDQSKVRWRRGVMPGQGPSVPAHTEPNSLQEAREMLAMIKLPLSVE
;
A
#
# COMPACT_ATOMS: atom_id res chain seq x y z
N MET A 1 -4.77 20.46 23.34
CA MET A 1 -4.24 19.43 24.27
C MET A 1 -5.32 18.52 24.85
N ILE A 2 -6.41 19.04 25.45
CA ILE A 2 -7.47 18.22 26.10
C ILE A 2 -8.13 17.20 25.14
N ARG A 3 -8.40 17.56 23.88
CA ARG A 3 -9.01 16.66 22.87
C ARG A 3 -8.10 15.48 22.48
N ASN A 4 -6.78 15.70 22.40
CA ASN A 4 -5.81 14.64 22.07
C ASN A 4 -5.66 13.66 23.23
N GLN A 5 -5.66 14.15 24.48
CA GLN A 5 -5.60 13.30 25.66
C GLN A 5 -6.84 12.39 25.79
N LYS A 6 -8.03 12.94 25.54
CA LYS A 6 -9.28 12.17 25.55
C LYS A 6 -9.33 11.11 24.44
N ASN A 7 -8.82 11.42 23.25
CA ASN A 7 -8.71 10.44 22.16
C ASN A 7 -7.74 9.31 22.53
N ARG A 8 -6.60 9.64 23.13
CA ARG A 8 -5.61 8.66 23.60
C ARG A 8 -6.18 7.69 24.63
N GLU A 9 -6.89 8.19 25.63
CA GLU A 9 -7.53 7.35 26.67
C GLU A 9 -8.54 6.36 26.07
N VAL A 10 -9.32 6.81 25.07
CA VAL A 10 -10.25 5.94 24.34
C VAL A 10 -9.50 4.84 23.58
N ILE A 11 -8.40 5.18 22.90
CA ILE A 11 -7.56 4.19 22.20
C ILE A 11 -6.98 3.18 23.20
N VAL A 12 -6.38 3.64 24.30
CA VAL A 12 -5.78 2.77 25.33
C VAL A 12 -6.84 1.83 25.93
N ALA A 13 -8.04 2.34 26.22
CA ALA A 13 -9.14 1.54 26.74
C ALA A 13 -9.60 0.49 25.72
N PHE A 14 -9.73 0.87 24.44
CA PHE A 14 -10.09 -0.05 23.37
C PHE A 14 -9.05 -1.15 23.20
N VAL A 15 -7.76 -0.80 23.13
CA VAL A 15 -6.64 -1.73 22.98
C VAL A 15 -6.58 -2.70 24.16
N THR A 16 -6.66 -2.19 25.39
CA THR A 16 -6.60 -3.02 26.59
C THR A 16 -7.74 -4.03 26.60
N ARG A 17 -8.96 -3.57 26.32
CA ARG A 17 -10.15 -4.42 26.35
C ARG A 17 -10.21 -5.41 25.20
N ASN A 18 -9.90 -5.01 23.97
CA ASN A 18 -10.19 -5.82 22.78
C ASN A 18 -8.96 -6.52 22.21
N LEU A 19 -7.77 -5.90 22.30
CA LEU A 19 -6.56 -6.47 21.72
C LEU A 19 -5.74 -7.28 22.73
N ARG A 20 -5.64 -6.81 23.98
CA ARG A 20 -4.87 -7.48 25.04
C ARG A 20 -5.66 -8.57 25.76
N GLN A 21 -6.88 -8.26 26.20
CA GLN A 21 -7.72 -9.21 26.92
C GLN A 21 -8.41 -10.25 26.02
N ARG A 22 -8.54 -9.95 24.72
CA ARG A 22 -9.18 -10.81 23.70
C ARG A 22 -10.48 -11.48 24.17
N PRO A 23 -11.44 -10.72 24.72
CA PRO A 23 -12.65 -11.30 25.31
C PRO A 23 -13.48 -11.98 24.22
N ILE A 24 -14.00 -13.17 24.52
CA ILE A 24 -14.96 -13.84 23.66
C ILE A 24 -16.23 -12.97 23.60
N PRO A 25 -16.69 -12.54 22.42
CA PRO A 25 -17.89 -11.73 22.32
C PRO A 25 -19.11 -12.48 22.88
N PRO A 26 -19.91 -11.88 23.77
CA PRO A 26 -21.11 -12.54 24.27
C PRO A 26 -22.08 -12.81 23.13
N ARG A 27 -22.50 -14.08 22.99
CA ARG A 27 -23.39 -14.57 21.92
C ARG A 27 -24.73 -13.81 21.85
N SER A 28 -25.16 -13.21 22.96
CA SER A 28 -26.44 -12.49 23.13
C SER A 28 -26.37 -10.98 22.87
N SER A 29 -25.23 -10.42 22.44
CA SER A 29 -25.01 -8.96 22.43
C SER A 29 -25.16 -8.23 21.08
N TRP A 30 -25.54 -8.95 20.02
CA TRP A 30 -25.62 -8.41 18.67
C TRP A 30 -27.02 -7.88 18.36
N SER A 31 -27.20 -6.57 18.56
CA SER A 31 -28.36 -5.87 17.99
C SER A 31 -28.32 -5.94 16.45
N LEU A 32 -29.47 -6.02 15.78
CA LEU A 32 -29.59 -5.96 14.32
C LEU A 32 -28.82 -4.77 13.71
N ARG A 33 -28.85 -3.60 14.36
CA ARG A 33 -28.10 -2.41 13.92
C ARG A 33 -26.59 -2.63 13.84
N LYS A 34 -26.01 -3.36 14.80
CA LYS A 34 -24.58 -3.71 14.80
C LYS A 34 -24.27 -4.74 13.70
N ALA A 35 -25.13 -5.75 13.55
CA ALA A 35 -25.00 -6.76 12.50
C ALA A 35 -25.05 -6.13 11.09
N LEU A 36 -25.98 -5.20 10.85
CA LEU A 36 -26.07 -4.47 9.58
C LEU A 36 -24.83 -3.61 9.30
N ARG A 37 -24.27 -2.96 10.32
CA ARG A 37 -23.02 -2.19 10.17
C ARG A 37 -21.84 -3.10 9.82
N LEU A 38 -21.71 -4.24 10.51
CA LEU A 38 -20.68 -5.23 10.18
C LEU A 38 -20.90 -5.80 8.78
N GLY A 39 -22.13 -6.13 8.39
CA GLY A 39 -22.44 -6.64 7.06
C GLY A 39 -22.07 -5.66 5.94
N ARG A 40 -22.31 -4.35 6.15
CA ARG A 40 -21.85 -3.31 5.21
C ARG A 40 -20.33 -3.21 5.14
N LEU A 41 -19.64 -3.29 6.28
CA LEU A 41 -18.18 -3.33 6.27
C LEU A 41 -17.66 -4.58 5.55
N HIS A 42 -18.25 -5.74 5.84
CA HIS A 42 -17.86 -7.01 5.25
C HIS A 42 -18.06 -7.02 3.74
N PHE A 43 -19.08 -6.33 3.21
CA PHE A 43 -19.23 -6.14 1.77
C PHE A 43 -17.99 -5.49 1.12
N TYR A 44 -17.42 -4.46 1.75
CA TYR A 44 -16.17 -3.84 1.27
C TYR A 44 -14.96 -4.77 1.45
N VAL A 45 -14.90 -5.47 2.58
CA VAL A 45 -13.82 -6.42 2.90
C VAL A 45 -13.79 -7.58 1.89
N ASP A 46 -14.91 -8.23 1.64
CA ASP A 46 -15.03 -9.33 0.67
C ASP A 46 -14.64 -8.87 -0.75
N GLY A 47 -15.14 -7.71 -1.17
CA GLY A 47 -14.81 -7.15 -2.48
C GLY A 47 -13.32 -6.80 -2.64
N LEU A 48 -12.70 -6.17 -1.64
CA LEU A 48 -11.26 -5.89 -1.66
C LEU A 48 -10.42 -7.15 -1.52
N ALA A 49 -10.84 -8.13 -0.72
CA ALA A 49 -10.13 -9.39 -0.56
C ALA A 49 -10.05 -10.16 -1.89
N LYS A 50 -11.15 -10.21 -2.65
CA LYS A 50 -11.17 -10.80 -4.00
C LYS A 50 -10.24 -10.06 -4.95
N LYS A 51 -10.25 -8.72 -4.96
CA LYS A 51 -9.34 -7.92 -5.80
C LYS A 51 -7.88 -8.13 -5.44
N PHE A 52 -7.55 -8.15 -4.15
CA PHE A 52 -6.20 -8.48 -3.66
C PHE A 52 -5.77 -9.86 -4.16
N ALA A 53 -6.61 -10.87 -3.94
CA ALA A 53 -6.25 -12.24 -4.29
C ALA A 53 -6.07 -12.41 -5.81
N MET A 54 -6.93 -11.79 -6.61
CA MET A 54 -6.75 -11.75 -8.07
C MET A 54 -5.44 -11.09 -8.47
N ALA A 55 -5.14 -9.90 -7.93
CA ALA A 55 -3.90 -9.18 -8.24
C ALA A 55 -2.67 -10.01 -7.86
N ALA A 56 -2.64 -10.55 -6.64
CA ALA A 56 -1.54 -11.34 -6.12
C ALA A 56 -1.33 -12.65 -6.91
N LEU A 57 -2.41 -13.32 -7.33
CA LEU A 57 -2.33 -14.52 -8.16
C LEU A 57 -1.81 -14.25 -9.57
N THR A 58 -1.91 -13.03 -10.12
CA THR A 58 -1.30 -12.72 -11.43
C THR A 58 0.21 -12.59 -11.38
N LYS A 59 0.78 -12.40 -10.18
CA LYS A 59 2.21 -12.22 -9.98
C LYS A 59 2.92 -13.58 -9.97
N ARG A 60 4.19 -13.58 -10.39
CA ARG A 60 5.05 -14.75 -10.19
C ARG A 60 5.39 -14.86 -8.70
N PRO A 61 5.49 -16.08 -8.15
CA PRO A 61 5.42 -17.37 -8.85
C PRO A 61 3.99 -17.97 -8.95
N LEU A 62 2.97 -17.28 -8.43
CA LEU A 62 1.62 -17.82 -8.26
C LEU A 62 0.72 -17.81 -9.51
N ASN A 63 1.14 -17.19 -10.61
CA ASN A 63 0.40 -17.11 -11.88
C ASN A 63 -0.01 -18.44 -12.52
N ARG A 64 0.40 -19.58 -11.95
CA ARG A 64 0.03 -20.94 -12.38
C ARG A 64 -0.99 -21.64 -11.46
N SER A 65 -1.38 -21.01 -10.35
CA SER A 65 -2.18 -21.64 -9.31
C SER A 65 -3.69 -21.58 -9.58
N LYS A 66 -4.44 -22.64 -9.24
CA LYS A 66 -5.90 -22.69 -9.35
C LYS A 66 -6.59 -22.60 -7.98
N SER A 67 -7.77 -21.97 -7.99
CA SER A 67 -8.76 -21.73 -6.92
C SER A 67 -8.22 -21.36 -5.53
N ILE A 68 -8.64 -20.22 -5.00
CA ILE A 68 -8.24 -19.74 -3.67
C ILE A 68 -8.97 -20.55 -2.59
N ALA A 69 -8.25 -21.04 -1.59
CA ALA A 69 -8.82 -21.76 -0.46
C ALA A 69 -9.57 -20.78 0.45
N ARG A 70 -10.60 -21.26 1.16
CA ARG A 70 -11.37 -20.42 2.08
C ARG A 70 -10.48 -19.82 3.18
N GLN A 71 -9.51 -20.57 3.69
CA GLN A 71 -8.62 -20.11 4.74
C GLN A 71 -7.74 -18.93 4.29
N GLU A 72 -7.26 -18.97 3.05
CA GLU A 72 -6.47 -17.90 2.44
C GLU A 72 -7.29 -16.61 2.29
N ILE A 73 -8.53 -16.72 1.80
CA ILE A 73 -9.46 -15.57 1.81
C ILE A 73 -9.68 -15.05 3.22
N CYS A 74 -9.91 -15.93 4.20
CA CYS A 74 -10.09 -15.52 5.58
C CYS A 74 -8.87 -14.76 6.14
N ARG A 75 -7.62 -15.14 5.78
CA ARG A 75 -6.41 -14.38 6.17
C ARG A 75 -6.43 -12.96 5.61
N ILE A 76 -6.77 -12.82 4.32
CA ILE A 76 -6.87 -11.53 3.63
C ILE A 76 -7.97 -10.67 4.27
N GLU A 77 -9.16 -11.24 4.52
CA GLU A 77 -10.27 -10.55 5.17
C GLU A 77 -9.91 -10.08 6.59
N ARG A 78 -9.23 -10.93 7.37
CA ARG A 78 -8.74 -10.57 8.71
C ARG A 78 -7.76 -9.40 8.65
N ALA A 79 -6.82 -9.41 7.70
CA ALA A 79 -5.88 -8.32 7.52
C ALA A 79 -6.58 -7.00 7.14
N LEU A 80 -7.60 -7.06 6.28
CA LEU A 80 -8.45 -5.90 5.97
C LEU A 80 -9.23 -5.40 7.20
N TYR A 81 -9.77 -6.29 8.03
CA TYR A 81 -10.38 -5.88 9.30
C TYR A 81 -9.37 -5.22 10.23
N ARG A 82 -8.14 -5.74 10.34
CA ARG A 82 -7.07 -5.10 11.13
C ARG A 82 -6.75 -3.70 10.59
N PHE A 83 -6.67 -3.53 9.27
CA PHE A 83 -6.51 -2.23 8.62
C PHE A 83 -7.62 -1.25 9.01
N GLU A 84 -8.89 -1.67 8.95
CA GLU A 84 -10.02 -0.81 9.31
C GLU A 84 -10.02 -0.46 10.81
N ILE A 85 -9.63 -1.40 11.69
CA ILE A 85 -9.44 -1.12 13.12
C ILE A 85 -8.36 -0.05 13.29
N TYR A 86 -7.21 -0.20 12.63
CA TYR A 86 -6.13 0.77 12.67
C TYR A 86 -6.60 2.16 12.20
N CYS A 87 -7.32 2.25 11.08
CA CYS A 87 -7.93 3.49 10.62
C CYS A 87 -8.83 4.13 11.69
N ASN A 88 -9.71 3.35 12.32
CA ASN A 88 -10.63 3.87 13.34
C ASN A 88 -9.91 4.36 14.61
N LEU A 89 -8.74 3.83 14.91
CA LEU A 89 -7.94 4.23 16.08
C LEU A 89 -7.05 5.45 15.79
N PHE A 90 -6.47 5.56 14.58
CA PHE A 90 -5.38 6.50 14.32
C PHE A 90 -5.64 7.57 13.23
N ARG A 91 -6.80 7.55 12.53
CA ARG A 91 -7.14 8.50 11.44
C ARG A 91 -7.04 9.98 11.80
N GLU A 92 -7.29 10.38 13.05
CA GLU A 92 -7.33 11.79 13.46
C GLU A 92 -5.98 12.36 13.95
N SER A 93 -4.87 11.61 13.90
CA SER A 93 -3.58 12.02 14.47
C SER A 93 -2.82 13.11 13.69
N ARG A 94 -3.51 13.99 12.96
CA ARG A 94 -2.94 15.00 12.05
C ARG A 94 -2.10 16.11 12.72
N LYS A 95 -1.94 16.13 14.06
CA LYS A 95 -1.33 17.26 14.79
C LYS A 95 -0.37 16.88 15.93
N ALA A 96 0.01 15.62 16.09
CA ALA A 96 0.88 15.19 17.19
C ALA A 96 2.10 14.41 16.66
N GLN A 97 2.85 15.02 15.75
CA GLN A 97 3.81 14.35 14.87
C GLN A 97 5.18 13.98 15.48
N SER A 98 5.33 13.89 16.82
CA SER A 98 6.64 13.49 17.39
C SER A 98 6.60 12.40 18.45
N SER A 99 5.44 12.10 19.05
CA SER A 99 5.31 11.06 20.09
C SER A 99 4.48 9.85 19.67
N VAL A 100 3.94 9.86 18.44
CA VAL A 100 2.92 8.91 17.98
C VAL A 100 3.52 7.59 17.51
N TYR A 101 4.74 7.58 16.97
CA TYR A 101 5.40 6.39 16.44
C TYR A 101 5.54 5.25 17.47
N GLY A 102 6.25 5.50 18.57
CA GLY A 102 6.41 4.49 19.64
C GLY A 102 5.08 4.13 20.30
N GLU A 103 4.11 5.04 20.24
CA GLU A 103 2.77 4.80 20.75
C GLU A 103 1.95 3.87 19.85
N GLN A 104 1.96 4.04 18.53
CA GLN A 104 1.28 3.13 17.60
C GLN A 104 1.86 1.71 17.69
N LYS A 105 3.20 1.59 17.72
CA LYS A 105 3.89 0.31 17.96
C LYS A 105 3.37 -0.37 19.23
N ARG A 106 3.44 0.33 20.37
CA ARG A 106 3.07 -0.20 21.69
C ARG A 106 1.56 -0.47 21.85
N LEU A 107 0.71 0.37 21.24
CA LEU A 107 -0.74 0.29 21.39
C LEU A 107 -1.39 -0.64 20.36
N PHE A 108 -0.80 -0.83 19.17
CA PHE A 108 -1.41 -1.63 18.12
C PHE A 108 -0.55 -2.83 17.74
N PHE A 109 0.58 -2.61 17.07
CA PHE A 109 1.39 -3.67 16.46
C PHE A 109 1.93 -4.69 17.46
N ALA A 110 2.29 -4.26 18.67
CA ALA A 110 2.79 -5.12 19.76
C ALA A 110 1.73 -6.08 20.34
N ASN A 111 0.47 -6.03 19.89
CA ASN A 111 -0.59 -6.96 20.31
C ASN A 111 -0.80 -8.10 19.30
N PHE A 112 -0.13 -8.06 18.15
CA PHE A 112 -0.27 -9.02 17.05
C PHE A 112 1.02 -9.80 16.86
N ALA A 113 0.91 -11.02 16.35
CA ALA A 113 2.09 -11.79 15.95
C ALA A 113 2.82 -11.10 14.77
N PRO A 114 4.14 -11.28 14.61
CA PRO A 114 4.89 -10.76 13.47
C PRO A 114 4.22 -11.03 12.12
N TRP A 115 3.75 -12.27 11.90
CA TRP A 115 3.05 -12.65 10.68
C TRP A 115 1.73 -11.89 10.46
N GLU A 116 1.02 -11.51 11.52
CA GLU A 116 -0.24 -10.75 11.40
C GLU A 116 0.02 -9.32 10.94
N ASN A 117 1.14 -8.75 11.39
CA ASN A 117 1.64 -7.45 10.95
C ASN A 117 2.14 -7.53 9.51
N GLU A 118 2.78 -8.63 9.11
CA GLU A 118 3.21 -8.82 7.72
C GLU A 118 2.04 -8.99 6.74
N GLN A 119 0.98 -9.69 7.18
CA GLN A 119 -0.28 -9.73 6.43
C GLN A 119 -0.86 -8.33 6.23
N LEU A 120 -0.85 -7.51 7.29
CA LEU A 120 -1.26 -6.12 7.20
C LEU A 120 -0.36 -5.31 6.26
N GLY A 121 0.94 -5.60 6.23
CA GLY A 121 1.89 -5.05 5.27
C GLY A 121 1.55 -5.35 3.81
N CYS A 122 1.20 -6.61 3.49
CA CYS A 122 0.74 -6.98 2.15
C CYS A 122 -0.51 -6.20 1.74
N ILE A 123 -1.47 -6.06 2.66
CA ILE A 123 -2.70 -5.28 2.42
C ILE A 123 -2.38 -3.80 2.24
N HIS A 124 -1.49 -3.23 3.05
CA HIS A 124 -1.06 -1.85 2.92
C HIS A 124 -0.49 -1.57 1.53
N ASP A 125 0.44 -2.39 1.05
CA ASP A 125 1.10 -2.18 -0.24
C ASP A 125 0.11 -2.33 -1.40
N PHE A 126 -0.79 -3.32 -1.32
CA PHE A 126 -1.88 -3.46 -2.29
C PHE A 126 -2.81 -2.23 -2.30
N LEU A 127 -3.24 -1.76 -1.14
CA LEU A 127 -4.15 -0.62 -1.06
C LEU A 127 -3.48 0.68 -1.55
N ALA A 128 -2.17 0.84 -1.29
CA ALA A 128 -1.38 1.95 -1.82
C ALA A 128 -1.36 1.93 -3.36
N GLN A 129 -1.16 0.76 -3.97
CA GLN A 129 -1.26 0.60 -5.43
C GLN A 129 -2.68 0.91 -5.94
N VAL A 130 -3.72 0.43 -5.22
CA VAL A 130 -5.12 0.69 -5.57
C VAL A 130 -5.46 2.18 -5.59
N VAL A 131 -4.78 3.02 -4.81
CA VAL A 131 -5.01 4.49 -4.77
C VAL A 131 -3.94 5.29 -5.50
N SER A 132 -2.99 4.63 -6.15
CA SER A 132 -1.92 5.26 -6.90
C SER A 132 -2.48 6.22 -7.97
N PRO A 133 -1.96 7.44 -8.07
CA PRO A 133 -2.48 8.53 -8.89
C PRO A 133 -1.89 8.56 -10.31
N GLU A 134 -1.49 7.40 -10.86
CA GLU A 134 -0.76 7.34 -12.14
C GLU A 134 -1.39 8.28 -13.17
N HIS A 135 -0.55 9.13 -13.78
CA HIS A 135 -0.92 10.12 -14.81
C HIS A 135 -1.79 11.32 -14.36
N ASP A 136 -2.10 11.49 -13.07
CA ASP A 136 -2.84 12.67 -12.59
C ASP A 136 -1.96 13.94 -12.59
N ILE A 137 -2.48 15.02 -13.19
CA ILE A 137 -1.76 16.29 -13.34
C ILE A 137 -1.48 16.97 -12.00
N ALA A 138 -2.47 17.07 -11.10
CA ALA A 138 -2.26 17.79 -9.86
C ALA A 138 -1.27 17.03 -8.96
N TRP A 139 -1.43 15.72 -8.84
CA TRP A 139 -0.49 14.89 -8.08
C TRP A 139 0.91 14.93 -8.67
N GLY A 140 1.02 14.99 -10.00
CA GLY A 140 2.29 15.22 -10.66
C GLY A 140 2.92 16.57 -10.33
N ALA A 141 2.11 17.64 -10.33
CA ALA A 141 2.55 19.00 -9.98
C ALA A 141 3.00 19.13 -8.52
N PHE A 142 2.46 18.31 -7.62
CA PHE A 142 2.87 18.23 -6.23
C PHE A 142 3.94 17.15 -5.97
N HIS A 143 4.60 16.67 -7.03
CA HIS A 143 5.69 15.68 -6.96
C HIS A 143 5.33 14.44 -6.15
N VAL A 144 4.07 14.00 -6.24
CA VAL A 144 3.65 12.79 -5.53
C VAL A 144 4.21 11.57 -6.25
N GLU A 145 5.05 10.84 -5.52
CA GLU A 145 5.62 9.57 -5.95
C GLU A 145 4.53 8.49 -6.08
N TYR A 146 4.69 7.62 -7.07
CA TYR A 146 3.77 6.53 -7.38
C TYR A 146 4.54 5.24 -7.71
N GLY A 147 3.83 4.10 -7.74
CA GLY A 147 4.43 2.78 -7.98
C GLY A 147 4.83 2.07 -6.69
N HIS A 148 6.12 1.77 -6.52
CA HIS A 148 6.64 0.99 -5.38
C HIS A 148 6.77 1.81 -4.09
N ARG A 149 6.68 3.14 -4.17
CA ARG A 149 6.80 4.06 -3.03
C ARG A 149 5.45 4.29 -2.37
N VAL A 150 5.15 3.42 -1.43
CA VAL A 150 3.87 3.33 -0.72
C VAL A 150 3.79 4.27 0.50
N ASP A 151 4.89 4.94 0.84
CA ASP A 151 5.10 5.79 2.01
C ASP A 151 4.68 7.26 1.81
N SER A 152 4.39 7.66 0.57
CA SER A 152 3.93 9.03 0.25
C SER A 152 2.83 9.54 1.20
N PRO A 153 3.00 10.73 1.83
CA PRO A 153 2.00 11.30 2.73
C PRO A 153 0.61 11.48 2.11
N SER A 154 0.54 11.71 0.80
CA SER A 154 -0.74 11.82 0.08
C SER A 154 -1.42 10.45 -0.06
N ILE A 155 -0.65 9.39 -0.34
CA ILE A 155 -1.17 8.02 -0.36
C ILE A 155 -1.65 7.63 1.04
N GLN A 156 -0.82 7.85 2.07
CA GLN A 156 -1.14 7.58 3.47
C GLN A 156 -2.40 8.31 3.92
N HIS A 157 -2.62 9.54 3.44
CA HIS A 157 -3.87 10.25 3.69
C HIS A 157 -5.09 9.51 3.17
N ILE A 158 -5.05 9.04 1.93
CA ILE A 158 -6.19 8.36 1.31
C ILE A 158 -6.45 7.02 1.99
N LEU A 159 -5.38 6.28 2.33
CA LEU A 159 -5.48 5.07 3.11
C LEU A 159 -6.20 5.32 4.45
N SER A 160 -5.91 6.44 5.11
CA SER A 160 -6.55 6.79 6.38
C SER A 160 -8.08 6.94 6.29
N LEU A 161 -8.64 7.17 5.10
CA LEU A 161 -10.10 7.31 4.89
C LEU A 161 -10.87 5.98 5.07
N GLY A 162 -10.17 4.85 5.14
CA GLY A 162 -10.73 3.53 5.46
C GLY A 162 -11.33 2.78 4.26
N LEU A 163 -11.67 1.52 4.49
CA LEU A 163 -11.99 0.55 3.43
C LEU A 163 -13.18 0.95 2.55
N ALA A 164 -14.19 1.61 3.11
CA ALA A 164 -15.36 2.05 2.35
C ALA A 164 -14.97 3.01 1.21
N LYS A 165 -14.05 3.94 1.50
CA LYS A 165 -13.56 4.90 0.51
C LYS A 165 -12.62 4.24 -0.50
N LEU A 166 -11.73 3.37 -0.02
CA LEU A 166 -10.80 2.62 -0.86
C LEU A 166 -11.54 1.69 -1.83
N TYR A 167 -12.63 1.05 -1.38
CA TYR A 167 -13.48 0.23 -2.23
C TYR A 167 -14.14 1.03 -3.35
N GLN A 168 -14.60 2.26 -3.06
CA GLN A 168 -15.13 3.16 -4.10
C GLN A 168 -14.05 3.52 -5.12
N ILE A 169 -12.85 3.89 -4.66
CA ILE A 169 -11.72 4.21 -5.56
C ILE A 169 -11.34 3.01 -6.43
N ALA A 170 -11.30 1.81 -5.85
CA ALA A 170 -11.02 0.58 -6.56
C ALA A 170 -12.10 0.21 -7.58
N GLY A 171 -13.33 0.70 -7.39
CA GLY A 171 -14.48 0.41 -8.24
C GLY A 171 -14.78 1.49 -9.28
N ALA A 172 -14.01 2.58 -9.32
CA ALA A 172 -14.15 3.61 -10.34
C ALA A 172 -13.76 3.04 -11.71
N GLU A 173 -14.63 3.16 -12.70
CA GLU A 173 -14.41 2.64 -14.06
C GLU A 173 -13.68 3.66 -14.93
N THR A 174 -13.89 4.94 -14.63
CA THR A 174 -13.28 6.05 -15.37
C THR A 174 -12.24 6.79 -14.53
N TYR A 175 -11.30 7.43 -15.23
CA TYR A 175 -10.31 8.28 -14.59
C TYR A 175 -10.99 9.46 -13.87
N GLU A 176 -12.03 10.05 -14.46
CA GLU A 176 -12.76 11.20 -13.93
C GLU A 176 -13.42 10.86 -12.59
N GLU A 177 -14.12 9.72 -12.51
CA GLU A 177 -14.70 9.21 -11.26
C GLU A 177 -13.62 8.99 -10.20
N ARG A 178 -12.51 8.37 -10.60
CA ARG A 178 -11.38 8.10 -9.71
C ARG A 178 -10.79 9.38 -9.14
N CYS A 179 -10.55 10.40 -9.96
CA CYS A 179 -10.02 11.69 -9.49
C CYS A 179 -10.95 12.41 -8.52
N LEU A 180 -12.27 12.42 -8.81
CA LEU A 180 -13.26 12.99 -7.89
C LEU A 180 -13.26 12.27 -6.52
N LEU A 181 -12.94 10.98 -6.51
CA LEU A 181 -12.82 10.22 -5.28
C LEU A 181 -11.51 10.48 -4.53
N LEU A 182 -10.39 10.68 -5.25
CA LEU A 182 -9.08 10.92 -4.66
C LEU A 182 -8.96 12.31 -4.01
N TYR A 183 -9.42 13.37 -4.68
CA TYR A 183 -9.34 14.74 -4.15
C TYR A 183 -10.30 15.72 -4.86
N SER A 184 -10.67 16.81 -4.19
CA SER A 184 -11.65 17.80 -4.68
C SER A 184 -11.05 18.88 -5.59
N GLY A 185 -10.08 18.55 -6.44
CA GLY A 185 -9.47 19.48 -7.40
C GLY A 185 -8.53 20.54 -6.81
N HIS A 186 -8.06 20.34 -5.58
CA HIS A 186 -7.04 21.15 -4.89
C HIS A 186 -5.77 20.32 -4.63
N CYS A 187 -4.77 20.87 -3.94
CA CYS A 187 -3.60 20.12 -3.50
C CYS A 187 -4.01 18.81 -2.78
N PRO A 188 -3.44 17.65 -3.15
CA PRO A 188 -3.68 16.40 -2.45
C PRO A 188 -3.38 16.58 -0.95
N PRO A 189 -4.33 16.24 -0.07
CA PRO A 189 -4.09 16.35 1.35
C PRO A 189 -3.05 15.32 1.79
N ALA A 190 -2.17 15.71 2.71
CA ALA A 190 -1.11 14.86 3.25
C ALA A 190 -1.44 14.40 4.68
N THR A 191 -0.99 13.20 5.02
CA THR A 191 -0.93 12.69 6.40
C THR A 191 0.42 12.00 6.59
N ASP A 192 1.31 12.63 7.35
CA ASP A 192 2.56 12.01 7.77
C ASP A 192 2.30 10.98 8.89
N SER A 193 3.14 9.97 9.03
CA SER A 193 3.11 9.03 10.17
C SER A 193 1.83 8.22 10.34
N PHE A 194 1.26 7.73 9.23
CA PHE A 194 0.17 6.76 9.25
C PHE A 194 0.69 5.31 9.28
N LEU A 195 0.09 4.42 8.48
CA LEU A 195 0.28 2.98 8.61
C LEU A 195 1.68 2.52 8.17
N HIS A 196 2.26 3.14 7.15
CA HIS A 196 3.59 2.76 6.66
C HIS A 196 4.67 2.87 7.77
N GLU A 197 4.76 4.03 8.42
CA GLU A 197 5.71 4.23 9.53
C GLU A 197 5.41 3.30 10.71
N GLY A 198 4.13 3.06 11.01
CA GLY A 198 3.73 2.12 12.06
C GLY A 198 4.20 0.68 11.78
N LEU A 199 4.12 0.24 10.52
CA LEU A 199 4.58 -1.07 10.07
C LEU A 199 6.11 -1.17 10.05
N GLN A 200 6.81 -0.15 9.55
CA GLN A 200 8.28 -0.08 9.66
C GLN A 200 8.71 -0.19 11.13
N GLY A 201 8.01 0.51 12.01
CA GLY A 201 8.34 0.50 13.42
C GLY A 201 7.99 -0.76 14.18
N ALA A 202 7.03 -1.55 13.68
CA ALA A 202 6.76 -2.87 14.20
C ALA A 202 7.99 -3.79 14.11
N ASN A 203 8.90 -3.51 13.17
CA ASN A 203 10.10 -4.30 12.90
C ASN A 203 11.38 -3.80 13.61
N GLU A 204 11.38 -2.60 14.20
CA GLU A 204 12.61 -1.94 14.67
C GLU A 204 13.28 -2.53 15.91
N GLN A 205 12.74 -3.59 16.51
CA GLN A 205 13.57 -4.40 17.41
C GLN A 205 14.41 -5.35 16.56
N ASN A 206 15.37 -4.78 15.85
CA ASN A 206 16.56 -5.48 15.46
C ASN A 206 17.38 -5.68 16.75
N ASP A 207 16.90 -6.54 17.65
CA ASP A 207 17.59 -6.89 18.90
C ASP A 207 18.89 -7.69 18.61
N ASN A 208 19.34 -7.75 17.34
CA ASN A 208 20.39 -8.63 16.81
C ASN A 208 20.14 -10.12 17.11
N ILE A 209 18.89 -10.51 17.34
CA ILE A 209 18.52 -11.90 17.55
C ILE A 209 18.10 -12.45 16.19
N PHE A 210 18.95 -13.27 15.58
CA PHE A 210 18.57 -13.98 14.36
C PHE A 210 17.57 -15.09 14.70
N LEU A 211 16.77 -15.52 13.71
CA LEU A 211 15.82 -16.62 13.92
C LEU A 211 16.52 -17.90 14.41
N ASP A 212 17.75 -18.12 13.91
CA ASP A 212 18.60 -19.25 14.30
C ASP A 212 19.11 -19.14 15.76
N ASP A 213 19.05 -17.93 16.34
CA ASP A 213 19.48 -17.64 17.72
C ASP A 213 18.30 -17.63 18.72
N LEU A 214 17.05 -17.68 18.24
CA LEU A 214 15.88 -17.70 19.12
C LEU A 214 15.72 -19.10 19.73
N THR A 215 15.85 -19.19 21.05
CA THR A 215 15.40 -20.40 21.76
C THR A 215 13.87 -20.47 21.74
N PRO A 216 13.26 -21.66 21.88
CA PRO A 216 11.80 -21.79 22.05
C PRO A 216 11.26 -20.92 23.20
N GLU A 217 12.07 -20.75 24.25
CA GLU A 217 11.77 -19.85 25.36
C GLU A 217 11.74 -18.38 24.92
N ASP A 218 12.71 -17.94 24.12
CA ASP A 218 12.74 -16.59 23.53
C ASP A 218 11.58 -16.37 22.56
N GLU A 219 11.23 -17.36 21.75
CA GLU A 219 10.04 -17.30 20.87
C GLU A 219 8.78 -17.05 21.70
N THR A 220 8.58 -17.77 22.81
CA THR A 220 7.39 -17.56 23.66
C THR A 220 7.39 -16.22 24.39
N LEU A 221 8.57 -15.66 24.69
CA LEU A 221 8.72 -14.38 25.38
C LEU A 221 8.50 -13.20 24.43
N HIS A 222 9.03 -13.28 23.23
CA HIS A 222 9.10 -12.19 22.26
C HIS A 222 7.97 -12.23 21.22
N ILE A 223 7.47 -13.42 20.85
CA ILE A 223 6.42 -13.58 19.84
C ILE A 223 5.05 -13.63 20.50
N LYS A 224 4.20 -12.65 20.19
CA LYS A 224 2.80 -12.67 20.63
C LYS A 224 2.05 -13.80 19.96
N GLN A 225 1.24 -14.51 20.75
CA GLN A 225 0.30 -15.49 20.21
C GLN A 225 -0.66 -14.83 19.23
N PRO A 226 -0.92 -15.44 18.08
CA PRO A 226 -1.83 -14.86 17.11
C PRO A 226 -3.28 -14.85 17.58
N PHE A 227 -4.12 -14.00 16.99
CA PHE A 227 -5.56 -14.02 17.24
C PHE A 227 -6.25 -15.27 16.69
N PHE A 228 -5.68 -15.84 15.63
CA PHE A 228 -6.18 -17.05 14.97
C PHE A 228 -5.00 -17.99 14.73
N ALA A 229 -5.10 -19.22 15.21
CA ALA A 229 -4.11 -20.24 14.91
C ALA A 229 -4.37 -20.75 13.49
N ASP A 230 -3.57 -20.28 12.52
CA ASP A 230 -3.52 -20.91 11.20
C ASP A 230 -2.53 -22.10 11.27
N PRO A 231 -2.86 -23.26 10.67
CA PRO A 231 -2.02 -24.46 10.76
C PRO A 231 -0.61 -24.29 10.18
N ASP A 232 -0.45 -23.28 9.31
CA ASP A 232 0.80 -22.97 8.60
C ASP A 232 1.53 -21.73 9.17
N SER A 233 1.22 -21.32 10.41
CA SER A 233 1.85 -20.16 11.06
C SER A 233 3.28 -20.49 11.50
N GLU A 234 4.24 -20.50 10.58
CA GLU A 234 5.66 -20.66 10.92
C GLU A 234 6.26 -19.41 11.60
N SER A 235 7.42 -19.58 12.25
CA SER A 235 8.15 -18.55 13.02
C SER A 235 8.88 -17.54 12.13
N TRP A 236 8.15 -16.76 11.35
CA TRP A 236 8.70 -15.66 10.53
C TRP A 236 8.97 -14.41 11.38
N ALA A 237 9.48 -14.62 12.60
CA ALA A 237 9.38 -13.71 13.74
C ALA A 237 10.05 -12.34 13.52
N ASN A 238 11.07 -12.28 12.66
CA ASN A 238 11.93 -11.11 12.48
C ASN A 238 11.84 -10.49 11.06
N TRP A 239 10.80 -10.84 10.29
CA TRP A 239 10.68 -10.45 8.88
C TRP A 239 9.48 -9.54 8.59
N VAL A 240 9.06 -8.74 9.57
CA VAL A 240 7.89 -7.87 9.39
C VAL A 240 8.27 -6.65 8.55
N TYR A 241 7.60 -6.48 7.42
CA TYR A 241 7.56 -5.28 6.61
C TYR A 241 8.94 -4.73 6.19
N GLN A 242 9.89 -5.63 5.91
CA GLN A 242 11.22 -5.26 5.42
C GLN A 242 11.14 -4.63 4.02
N GLU A 243 11.82 -3.51 3.80
CA GLU A 243 11.73 -2.74 2.55
C GLU A 243 12.18 -3.55 1.33
N ASN A 244 13.29 -4.29 1.44
CA ASN A 244 13.83 -5.16 0.38
C ASN A 244 12.90 -6.33 0.02
N ARG A 245 11.88 -6.64 0.81
CA ARG A 245 10.93 -7.75 0.55
C ARG A 245 9.63 -7.31 -0.10
N HIS A 246 9.56 -6.10 -0.66
CA HIS A 246 8.36 -5.61 -1.32
C HIS A 246 7.85 -6.55 -2.43
N GLY A 247 8.76 -7.22 -3.16
CA GLY A 247 8.42 -8.22 -4.17
C GLY A 247 7.66 -9.41 -3.60
N LEU A 248 8.01 -9.90 -2.41
CA LEU A 248 7.29 -10.95 -1.70
C LEU A 248 5.86 -10.51 -1.34
N ARG A 249 5.72 -9.28 -0.80
CA ARG A 249 4.42 -8.73 -0.41
C ARG A 249 3.48 -8.54 -1.61
N GLN A 250 4.00 -8.22 -2.80
CA GLN A 250 3.18 -8.04 -4.00
C GLN A 250 2.39 -9.29 -4.42
N TRP A 251 2.93 -10.49 -4.19
CA TRP A 251 2.20 -11.73 -4.44
C TRP A 251 1.57 -12.31 -3.16
N GLY A 252 1.66 -11.61 -2.02
CA GLY A 252 0.91 -11.92 -0.81
C GLY A 252 1.35 -13.20 -0.10
N TYR A 253 2.64 -13.52 -0.09
CA TYR A 253 3.18 -14.81 0.37
C TYR A 253 2.62 -15.33 1.71
N VAL A 254 2.43 -14.47 2.72
CA VAL A 254 1.86 -14.81 4.04
C VAL A 254 0.36 -15.10 4.05
N MET A 255 -0.33 -14.93 2.92
CA MET A 255 -1.77 -15.16 2.80
C MET A 255 -2.10 -16.58 2.37
N TRP A 256 -1.14 -17.28 1.76
CA TRP A 256 -1.37 -18.55 1.11
C TRP A 256 -1.07 -19.73 2.03
N ASP A 257 -1.77 -20.84 1.79
CA ASP A 257 -1.53 -22.09 2.51
C ASP A 257 -0.14 -22.64 2.13
N ARG A 258 0.52 -23.29 3.08
CA ARG A 258 1.85 -23.89 2.87
C ARG A 258 1.84 -24.84 1.68
N SER A 259 0.81 -25.67 1.58
CA SER A 259 0.63 -26.61 0.47
C SER A 259 0.61 -25.92 -0.90
N ARG A 260 0.07 -24.69 -1.01
CA ARG A 260 0.12 -23.90 -2.25
C ARG A 260 1.55 -23.46 -2.55
N LEU A 261 2.25 -22.94 -1.54
CA LEU A 261 3.64 -22.47 -1.69
C LEU A 261 4.59 -23.61 -2.08
N GLU A 262 4.41 -24.79 -1.49
CA GLU A 262 5.12 -26.02 -1.84
C GLU A 262 4.83 -26.47 -3.28
N ALA A 263 3.56 -26.47 -3.70
CA ALA A 263 3.17 -26.87 -5.05
C ALA A 263 3.75 -25.96 -6.14
N VAL A 264 3.98 -24.69 -5.81
CA VAL A 264 4.62 -23.72 -6.72
C VAL A 264 6.16 -23.81 -6.65
N GLY A 265 6.69 -24.61 -5.73
CA GLY A 265 8.12 -24.90 -5.60
C GLY A 265 8.92 -23.79 -4.91
N ILE A 266 8.27 -22.94 -4.13
CA ILE A 266 8.90 -21.75 -3.52
C ILE A 266 10.00 -22.15 -2.54
N PHE A 267 9.81 -23.26 -1.82
CA PHE A 267 10.79 -23.77 -0.85
C PHE A 267 11.89 -24.65 -1.47
N GLN A 268 11.86 -24.89 -2.80
CA GLN A 268 12.84 -25.77 -3.46
C GLN A 268 14.19 -25.08 -3.69
N LYS A 269 14.23 -23.76 -3.64
CA LYS A 269 15.44 -22.94 -3.72
C LYS A 269 15.36 -21.85 -2.66
N PRO A 270 16.49 -21.37 -2.11
CA PRO A 270 16.51 -20.14 -1.34
C PRO A 270 15.81 -19.03 -2.14
N TRP A 271 15.02 -18.19 -1.48
CA TRP A 271 14.43 -17.04 -2.14
C TRP A 271 15.55 -16.08 -2.56
N GLU A 272 15.90 -16.12 -3.83
CA GLU A 272 16.59 -15.05 -4.51
C GLU A 272 15.52 -14.03 -4.87
N ASP A 273 15.66 -12.79 -4.41
CA ASP A 273 14.82 -11.74 -4.99
C ASP A 273 15.03 -11.79 -6.49
N MET A 274 13.95 -12.04 -7.22
CA MET A 274 13.94 -11.98 -8.69
C MET A 274 14.33 -10.59 -9.21
N ASP A 275 14.42 -9.62 -8.29
CA ASP A 275 14.85 -8.23 -8.39
C ASP A 275 16.30 -8.00 -7.92
N GLY A 276 17.07 -9.06 -7.66
CA GLY A 276 18.49 -8.97 -7.27
C GLY A 276 19.41 -9.92 -8.03
N SER A 277 18.88 -10.69 -8.98
CA SER A 277 19.65 -11.57 -9.87
C SER A 277 19.95 -10.92 -11.23
N ARG A 278 19.39 -9.75 -11.56
CA ARG A 278 19.87 -8.96 -12.70
C ARG A 278 21.11 -8.21 -12.23
N ASP A 279 22.07 -8.02 -13.12
CA ASP A 279 23.27 -7.21 -12.87
C ASP A 279 22.89 -5.96 -12.06
N SER A 280 23.38 -5.82 -10.83
CA SER A 280 23.01 -4.71 -9.91
C SER A 280 23.21 -3.33 -10.58
N LEU A 281 24.14 -3.24 -11.52
CA LEU A 281 24.37 -2.07 -12.37
C LEU A 281 23.20 -1.76 -13.32
N LEU A 282 22.57 -2.78 -13.92
CA LEU A 282 21.42 -2.59 -14.81
C LEU A 282 20.17 -2.17 -14.03
N GLU A 283 20.00 -2.68 -12.81
CA GLU A 283 18.89 -2.29 -11.92
C GLU A 283 19.07 -0.85 -11.41
N GLU A 284 20.28 -0.45 -11.03
CA GLU A 284 20.58 0.93 -10.64
C GLU A 284 20.37 1.90 -11.81
N GLN A 285 20.77 1.50 -13.02
CA GLN A 285 20.51 2.27 -14.24
C GLN A 285 19.02 2.39 -14.55
N GLU A 286 18.25 1.30 -14.44
CA GLU A 286 16.80 1.32 -14.67
C GLU A 286 16.06 2.13 -13.60
N ALA A 287 16.44 2.02 -12.33
CA ALA A 287 15.89 2.83 -11.24
C ALA A 287 16.21 4.32 -11.43
N THR A 288 17.41 4.64 -11.90
CA THR A 288 17.80 6.02 -12.25
C THR A 288 16.98 6.53 -13.43
N ARG A 289 16.77 5.69 -14.46
CA ARG A 289 15.93 6.02 -15.61
C ARG A 289 14.46 6.23 -15.21
N GLN A 290 13.92 5.39 -14.34
CA GLN A 290 12.55 5.54 -13.82
C GLN A 290 12.38 6.80 -13.00
N ARG A 291 13.36 7.15 -12.15
CA ARG A 291 13.38 8.43 -11.43
C ARG A 291 13.43 9.62 -12.39
N ALA A 292 14.34 9.60 -13.36
CA ALA A 292 14.41 10.65 -14.36
C ALA A 292 13.09 10.77 -15.15
N TYR A 293 12.47 9.65 -15.54
CA TYR A 293 11.16 9.66 -16.19
C TYR A 293 10.08 10.29 -15.31
N MET A 294 10.05 9.95 -14.02
CA MET A 294 9.10 10.48 -13.04
C MET A 294 9.30 11.99 -12.84
N GLU A 295 10.54 12.45 -12.70
CA GLU A 295 10.90 13.86 -12.57
C GLU A 295 10.49 14.66 -13.81
N ASN A 296 10.82 14.20 -15.01
CA ASN A 296 10.40 14.87 -16.25
C ASN A 296 8.86 14.90 -16.39
N SER A 297 8.19 13.82 -15.96
CA SER A 297 6.73 13.75 -15.90
C SER A 297 6.13 14.76 -14.91
N TRP A 298 6.78 14.97 -13.76
CA TRP A 298 6.39 15.99 -12.79
C TRP A 298 6.58 17.40 -13.33
N GLU A 299 7.76 17.72 -13.89
CA GLU A 299 8.02 19.03 -14.52
C GLU A 299 6.93 19.37 -15.54
N LYS A 300 6.55 18.40 -16.39
CA LYS A 300 5.55 18.65 -17.42
C LYS A 300 4.15 18.84 -16.85
N ARG A 301 3.76 18.03 -15.86
CA ARG A 301 2.46 18.16 -15.20
C ARG A 301 2.37 19.42 -14.36
N GLU A 302 3.46 19.87 -13.74
CA GLU A 302 3.54 21.16 -13.05
C GLU A 302 3.29 22.32 -14.02
N GLN A 303 3.92 22.32 -15.20
CA GLN A 303 3.66 23.35 -16.22
C GLN A 303 2.20 23.40 -16.65
N ILE A 304 1.58 22.24 -16.88
CA ILE A 304 0.16 22.13 -17.24
C ILE A 304 -0.71 22.65 -16.09
N TYR A 305 -0.40 22.26 -14.86
CA TYR A 305 -1.13 22.68 -13.65
C TYR A 305 -1.05 24.20 -13.42
N MET A 306 0.15 24.79 -13.50
CA MET A 306 0.37 26.23 -13.37
C MET A 306 -0.34 27.03 -14.47
N SER A 307 -0.50 26.43 -15.65
CA SER A 307 -1.28 26.98 -16.77
C SER A 307 -2.80 26.81 -16.59
N GLY A 308 -3.26 26.24 -15.47
CA GLY A 308 -4.66 26.04 -15.13
C GLY A 308 -5.28 24.77 -15.71
N GLY A 309 -4.45 23.83 -16.15
CA GLY A 309 -4.85 22.50 -16.61
C GLY A 309 -5.03 21.52 -15.46
N THR A 310 -5.97 20.59 -15.60
CA THR A 310 -6.30 19.55 -14.61
C THR A 310 -6.72 18.27 -15.32
N GLY A 311 -6.74 17.12 -14.62
CA GLY A 311 -7.10 15.84 -15.22
C GLY A 311 -5.88 14.98 -15.56
N TRP A 312 -6.00 14.18 -16.62
CA TRP A 312 -5.05 13.11 -16.94
C TRP A 312 -4.03 13.58 -17.97
N TRP A 313 -2.78 13.18 -17.78
CA TRP A 313 -1.70 13.42 -18.73
C TRP A 313 -0.72 12.25 -18.78
N SER A 314 -0.37 11.85 -20.00
CA SER A 314 0.81 11.02 -20.26
C SER A 314 1.67 11.63 -21.36
N TRP A 315 2.87 11.09 -21.52
CA TRP A 315 3.74 11.48 -22.63
C TRP A 315 3.04 11.29 -23.97
N GLY A 316 3.01 12.35 -24.77
CA GLY A 316 2.36 12.35 -26.08
C GLY A 316 0.83 12.46 -26.05
N ASP A 317 0.17 12.33 -24.90
CA ASP A 317 -1.28 12.40 -24.79
C ASP A 317 -1.76 13.48 -23.80
N GLN A 318 -2.29 14.56 -24.37
CA GLN A 318 -2.94 15.65 -23.64
C GLN A 318 -4.46 15.69 -23.87
N SER A 319 -5.04 14.66 -24.51
CA SER A 319 -6.45 14.63 -24.90
C SER A 319 -7.42 14.75 -23.72
N LYS A 320 -6.96 14.35 -22.53
CA LYS A 320 -7.72 14.34 -21.28
C LYS A 320 -7.37 15.48 -20.32
N VAL A 321 -6.59 16.47 -20.79
CA VAL A 321 -6.29 17.69 -20.04
C VAL A 321 -7.48 18.65 -20.12
N ARG A 322 -8.03 19.02 -18.96
CA ARG A 322 -9.13 19.97 -18.83
C ARG A 322 -8.61 21.35 -18.42
N TRP A 323 -8.89 22.36 -19.22
CA TRP A 323 -8.45 23.74 -19.00
C TRP A 323 -9.58 24.61 -18.44
N ARG A 324 -9.31 25.39 -17.39
CA ARG A 324 -10.31 26.28 -16.75
C ARG A 324 -10.96 27.30 -17.69
N ARG A 325 -10.33 27.65 -18.81
CA ARG A 325 -10.87 28.59 -19.83
C ARG A 325 -11.21 27.93 -21.17
N GLY A 326 -11.21 26.60 -21.26
CA GLY A 326 -11.51 25.87 -22.50
C GLY A 326 -10.46 25.99 -23.62
N VAL A 327 -9.34 26.71 -23.41
CA VAL A 327 -8.27 26.89 -24.41
C VAL A 327 -6.90 26.71 -23.74
N MET A 328 -6.03 25.94 -24.39
CA MET A 328 -4.62 25.78 -24.04
C MET A 328 -3.86 27.09 -24.31
N PRO A 329 -3.03 27.61 -23.39
CA PRO A 329 -2.15 28.74 -23.71
C PRO A 329 -1.02 28.30 -24.65
N GLY A 330 -1.02 28.77 -25.91
CA GLY A 330 0.07 28.60 -26.88
C GLY A 330 0.13 27.23 -27.56
N GLN A 331 -0.43 27.11 -28.76
CA GLN A 331 -0.30 25.90 -29.58
C GLN A 331 1.10 25.81 -30.23
N GLY A 332 1.88 24.81 -29.82
CA GLY A 332 2.90 24.16 -30.66
C GLY A 332 2.37 22.80 -31.18
N PRO A 333 3.01 22.20 -32.20
CA PRO A 333 2.43 21.09 -32.96
C PRO A 333 2.09 19.88 -32.08
N SER A 334 0.86 19.40 -32.21
CA SER A 334 0.33 18.21 -31.52
C SER A 334 0.95 16.93 -32.09
N VAL A 335 1.59 16.15 -31.22
CA VAL A 335 2.06 14.78 -31.53
C VAL A 335 0.89 13.80 -31.36
N PRO A 336 0.76 12.74 -32.18
CA PRO A 336 -0.34 11.77 -32.09
C PRO A 336 -0.38 11.02 -30.74
N ALA A 337 -1.60 10.77 -30.27
CA ALA A 337 -1.88 10.21 -28.95
C ALA A 337 -1.79 8.68 -28.93
N HIS A 338 -0.62 8.11 -28.65
CA HIS A 338 -0.47 6.67 -28.38
C HIS A 338 0.48 6.41 -27.20
N THR A 339 0.10 5.47 -26.33
CA THR A 339 0.78 5.13 -25.06
C THR A 339 1.93 4.14 -25.22
N GLU A 340 2.04 3.48 -26.38
CA GLU A 340 3.18 2.66 -26.78
C GLU A 340 3.78 3.24 -28.06
N PRO A 341 5.11 3.45 -28.14
CA PRO A 341 5.74 3.86 -29.37
C PRO A 341 5.55 2.76 -30.41
N ASN A 342 4.81 3.07 -31.49
CA ASN A 342 4.53 2.13 -32.58
C ASN A 342 5.74 1.96 -33.50
N SER A 343 6.80 2.73 -33.27
CA SER A 343 8.03 2.68 -34.04
C SER A 343 9.25 2.96 -33.17
N LEU A 344 10.40 2.46 -33.64
CA LEU A 344 11.70 2.71 -33.02
C LEU A 344 12.07 4.21 -33.06
N GLN A 345 11.53 4.96 -34.02
CA GLN A 345 11.65 6.41 -34.14
C GLN A 345 10.92 7.14 -33.00
N GLU A 346 9.66 6.75 -32.76
CA GLU A 346 8.82 7.33 -31.69
C GLU A 346 9.37 6.99 -30.29
N ALA A 347 9.90 5.78 -30.11
CA ALA A 347 10.60 5.40 -28.90
C ALA A 347 11.86 6.26 -28.67
N ARG A 348 12.59 6.59 -29.75
CA ARG A 348 13.76 7.48 -29.70
C ARG A 348 13.38 8.93 -29.40
N GLU A 349 12.27 9.43 -29.94
CA GLU A 349 11.76 10.76 -29.65
C GLU A 349 11.29 10.88 -28.19
N MET A 350 10.59 9.87 -27.67
CA MET A 350 10.26 9.79 -26.24
C MET A 350 11.51 9.76 -25.36
N LEU A 351 12.53 8.98 -25.73
CA LEU A 351 13.81 8.93 -25.02
C LEU A 351 14.58 10.25 -25.09
N ALA A 352 14.52 10.96 -26.23
CA ALA A 352 15.18 12.25 -26.40
C ALA A 352 14.53 13.38 -25.59
N MET A 353 13.25 13.22 -25.21
CA MET A 353 12.55 14.16 -24.33
C MET A 353 12.81 13.91 -22.83
N ILE A 354 13.41 12.78 -22.47
CA ILE A 354 13.86 12.50 -21.09
C ILE A 354 15.23 13.15 -20.91
N LYS A 355 15.33 14.17 -20.05
CA LYS A 355 16.63 14.63 -19.57
C LYS A 355 17.25 13.50 -18.75
N LEU A 356 18.21 12.79 -19.32
CA LEU A 356 19.03 11.85 -18.56
C LEU A 356 20.07 12.63 -17.75
N PRO A 357 20.37 12.22 -16.50
CA PRO A 357 21.45 12.83 -15.75
C PRO A 357 22.78 12.62 -16.51
N LEU A 358 23.59 13.67 -16.58
CA LEU A 358 24.94 13.59 -17.13
C LEU A 358 25.71 12.54 -16.34
N SER A 359 26.22 11.53 -17.03
CA SER A 359 27.09 10.51 -16.46
C SER A 359 28.21 11.20 -15.67
N VAL A 360 28.34 10.86 -14.39
CA VAL A 360 29.53 11.22 -13.62
C VAL A 360 30.66 10.33 -14.15
N GLU A 361 31.63 10.96 -14.83
CA GLU A 361 32.86 10.31 -15.30
C GLU A 361 33.74 9.80 -14.15
#